data_AF-A0A3B9YCV4-F1
#
_entry.id   AF-A0A3B9YCV4-F1
#
_cell.length_a   1.000
_cell.length_b   1.000
_cell.length_c   1.000
_cell.angle_alpha   90.00
_cell.angle_beta   90.00
_cell.angle_gamma   90.00
#
_symmetry.space_group_name_H-M   'P 1'
#
loop_
_entity.id
_entity.type
_entity.pdbx_description
1 polymer ?
#
loop_
_entity_poly.entity_id
_entity_poly.type
_entity_poly.pdbx_seq_one_letter_code
_entity_poly.pdbx_strand_id
1 'polypeptide(L)'
;DSRIFLQCLLHYNGDYKVEPLYIPVSMNTVYMGHFWQSLKNQYKQMRRWAWGAEHIPYMLLNYPKHPRMPFKKKWYYLFNQLEGVYSWATAPLLIFILGRLPLMLADKSEQSTMVAQNAPFILEYLMNFAMIGLILSAIFSTLILPQKPKNKSWLYYPIMVLQWLLFPVTMIAFGSLPAIDAQTRLMIGGKARLGFWVTEKKSL
;
A
#
# COMPACT_ATOMS: atom_id res chain seq x y z
N ASP A 1 -10.59 3.10 -12.25
CA ASP A 1 -10.43 1.68 -11.85
C ASP A 1 -9.30 1.08 -12.68
N SER A 2 -8.38 0.36 -12.06
CA SER A 2 -7.23 -0.27 -12.74
C SER A 2 -7.65 -1.42 -13.67
N ARG A 3 -8.77 -2.09 -13.41
CA ARG A 3 -9.26 -3.16 -14.30
C ARG A 3 -9.73 -2.62 -15.65
N ILE A 4 -10.47 -1.52 -15.63
CA ILE A 4 -10.94 -0.82 -16.83
C ILE A 4 -9.73 -0.36 -17.66
N PHE A 5 -8.74 0.24 -16.99
CA PHE A 5 -7.49 0.64 -17.64
C PHE A 5 -6.82 -0.53 -18.38
N LEU A 6 -6.66 -1.69 -17.72
CA LEU A 6 -6.02 -2.86 -18.33
C LEU A 6 -6.83 -3.42 -19.50
N GLN A 7 -8.16 -3.41 -19.43
CA GLN A 7 -9.02 -3.83 -20.54
C GLN A 7 -8.86 -2.91 -21.75
N CYS A 8 -8.89 -1.60 -21.55
CA CYS A 8 -8.68 -0.63 -22.63
C CYS A 8 -7.25 -0.71 -23.19
N LEU A 9 -6.24 -0.85 -22.33
CA LEU A 9 -4.85 -1.01 -22.74
C LEU A 9 -4.68 -2.23 -23.66
N LEU A 10 -5.32 -3.35 -23.34
CA LEU A 10 -5.32 -4.55 -24.19
C LEU A 10 -6.10 -4.32 -25.48
N HIS A 11 -7.32 -3.77 -25.39
CA HIS A 11 -8.20 -3.53 -26.54
C HIS A 11 -7.52 -2.67 -27.61
N TYR A 12 -6.87 -1.58 -27.19
CA TYR A 12 -6.15 -0.66 -28.07
C TYR A 12 -4.68 -1.06 -28.30
N ASN A 13 -4.28 -2.29 -27.99
CA ASN A 13 -2.91 -2.81 -28.20
C ASN A 13 -1.80 -1.90 -27.64
N GLY A 14 -2.04 -1.30 -26.48
CA GLY A 14 -1.12 -0.39 -25.81
C GLY A 14 -1.26 1.08 -26.23
N ASP A 15 -2.13 1.41 -27.17
CA ASP A 15 -2.46 2.79 -27.54
C ASP A 15 -3.65 3.32 -26.73
N TYR A 16 -3.47 3.35 -25.41
CA TYR A 16 -4.45 3.87 -24.48
C TYR A 16 -3.72 4.65 -23.38
N LYS A 17 -4.22 5.84 -23.08
CA LYS A 17 -3.70 6.71 -22.02
C LYS A 17 -4.83 7.29 -21.21
N VAL A 18 -4.53 7.61 -19.95
CA VAL A 18 -5.45 8.28 -19.03
C VAL A 18 -4.87 9.65 -18.74
N GLU A 19 -5.66 10.70 -18.92
CA GLU A 19 -5.30 12.06 -18.56
C GLU A 19 -5.84 12.36 -17.14
N PRO A 20 -5.00 12.86 -16.21
CA PRO A 20 -5.43 13.16 -14.86
C PRO A 20 -6.37 14.38 -14.84
N LEU A 21 -7.49 14.25 -14.12
CA LEU A 21 -8.40 15.35 -13.86
C LEU A 21 -8.07 15.97 -12.51
N TYR A 22 -7.66 17.24 -12.50
CA TYR A 22 -7.29 17.98 -11.28
C TYR A 22 -8.53 18.58 -10.59
N ILE A 23 -9.46 17.71 -10.20
CA ILE A 23 -10.67 18.08 -9.47
C ILE A 23 -10.60 17.57 -8.02
N PRO A 24 -11.10 18.35 -7.04
CA PRO A 24 -11.14 17.88 -5.66
C PRO A 24 -12.13 16.72 -5.55
N VAL A 25 -11.66 15.60 -5.02
CA VAL A 25 -12.50 14.43 -4.74
C VAL A 25 -12.63 14.31 -3.22
N SER A 26 -13.85 14.45 -2.70
CA SER A 26 -14.15 14.16 -1.30
C SER A 26 -14.50 12.68 -1.15
N MET A 27 -13.74 11.96 -0.31
CA MET A 27 -14.04 10.56 0.03
C MET A 27 -14.59 10.50 1.45
N ASN A 28 -15.73 9.82 1.60
CA ASN A 28 -16.25 9.49 2.92
C ASN A 28 -15.32 8.51 3.63
N THR A 29 -15.04 8.78 4.91
CA THR A 29 -14.31 7.86 5.78
C THR A 29 -15.11 6.58 5.98
N VAL A 30 -14.43 5.50 6.39
CA VAL A 30 -15.05 4.19 6.68
C VAL A 30 -15.76 4.19 8.04
N TYR A 31 -16.23 5.35 8.49
CA TYR A 31 -16.78 5.55 9.82
C TYR A 31 -18.20 4.98 9.91
N MET A 32 -18.39 4.09 10.89
CA MET A 32 -19.66 3.38 11.12
C MET A 32 -20.35 3.77 12.43
N GLY A 33 -19.95 4.87 13.07
CA GLY A 33 -20.47 5.25 14.39
C GLY A 33 -19.80 4.53 15.56
N HIS A 34 -19.23 3.33 15.33
CA HIS A 34 -18.45 2.58 16.31
C HIS A 34 -16.99 2.40 15.87
N PHE A 35 -16.04 2.75 16.76
CA PHE A 35 -14.60 2.72 16.47
C PHE A 35 -14.11 1.34 16.01
N TRP A 36 -14.41 0.29 16.79
CA TRP A 36 -14.00 -1.07 16.47
C TRP A 36 -14.59 -1.61 15.16
N GLN A 37 -15.85 -1.27 14.87
CA GLN A 37 -16.48 -1.64 13.60
C GLN A 37 -15.83 -0.91 12.42
N SER A 38 -15.46 0.36 12.62
CA SER A 38 -14.72 1.16 11.62
C SER A 38 -13.34 0.57 11.33
N LEU A 39 -12.61 0.09 12.36
CA LEU A 39 -11.33 -0.61 12.17
C LEU A 39 -11.50 -1.91 11.38
N LYS A 40 -12.50 -2.74 11.71
CA LYS A 40 -12.79 -3.98 10.96
C LYS A 40 -13.12 -3.68 9.50
N ASN A 41 -13.90 -2.64 9.24
CA ASN A 41 -14.26 -2.24 7.87
C ASN A 41 -13.07 -1.64 7.12
N GLN A 42 -12.21 -0.88 7.80
CA GLN A 42 -10.95 -0.39 7.23
C GLN A 42 -10.05 -1.55 6.77
N TYR A 43 -9.91 -2.58 7.60
CA TYR A 43 -9.17 -3.80 7.24
C TYR A 43 -9.76 -4.47 5.99
N LYS A 44 -11.08 -4.67 5.96
CA LYS A 44 -11.77 -5.25 4.79
C LYS A 44 -11.59 -4.41 3.53
N GLN A 45 -11.62 -3.08 3.65
CA GLN A 45 -11.43 -2.18 2.53
C GLN A 45 -10.00 -2.27 1.98
N MET A 46 -8.99 -2.26 2.84
CA MET A 46 -7.58 -2.41 2.42
C MET A 46 -7.34 -3.77 1.76
N ARG A 47 -7.91 -4.84 2.33
CA ARG A 47 -7.85 -6.18 1.74
C ARG A 47 -8.47 -6.23 0.35
N ARG A 48 -9.61 -5.56 0.14
CA ARG A 48 -10.26 -5.46 -1.17
C ARG A 48 -9.38 -4.75 -2.19
N TRP A 49 -8.66 -3.71 -1.78
CA TRP A 49 -7.72 -3.04 -2.68
C TRP A 49 -6.52 -3.92 -3.02
N ALA A 50 -5.97 -4.63 -2.03
CA ALA A 50 -4.87 -5.55 -2.24
C ALA A 50 -5.25 -6.79 -3.07
N TRP A 51 -6.55 -7.13 -3.15
CA TRP A 51 -7.06 -8.12 -4.09
C TRP A 51 -6.73 -7.80 -5.56
N GLY A 52 -6.40 -6.53 -5.87
CA GLY A 52 -5.86 -6.12 -7.17
C GLY A 52 -4.59 -6.85 -7.62
N ALA A 53 -3.96 -7.65 -6.75
CA ALA A 53 -2.94 -8.63 -7.13
C ALA A 53 -3.41 -9.59 -8.24
N GLU A 54 -4.72 -9.82 -8.40
CA GLU A 54 -5.29 -10.60 -9.52
C GLU A 54 -4.97 -10.03 -10.91
N HIS A 55 -4.56 -8.77 -11.01
CA HIS A 55 -4.13 -8.17 -12.27
C HIS A 55 -2.87 -8.81 -12.82
N ILE A 56 -1.98 -9.31 -11.97
CA ILE A 56 -0.73 -9.96 -12.40
C ILE A 56 -1.01 -11.19 -13.29
N PRO A 57 -1.76 -12.22 -12.85
CA PRO A 57 -2.08 -13.35 -13.71
C PRO A 57 -2.91 -12.93 -14.93
N TYR A 58 -3.80 -11.95 -14.78
CA TYR A 58 -4.54 -11.42 -15.92
C TYR A 58 -3.62 -10.82 -17.01
N MET A 59 -2.63 -10.02 -16.62
CA MET A 59 -1.66 -9.42 -17.53
C MET A 59 -0.80 -10.51 -18.18
N LEU A 60 -0.26 -11.44 -17.39
CA LEU A 60 0.58 -12.54 -17.88
C LEU A 60 -0.14 -13.43 -18.90
N LEU A 61 -1.43 -13.73 -18.69
CA LEU A 61 -2.21 -14.58 -19.59
C LEU A 61 -2.68 -13.85 -20.86
N ASN A 62 -2.86 -12.53 -20.82
CA ASN A 62 -3.39 -11.77 -21.97
C ASN A 62 -2.31 -11.11 -22.80
N TYR A 63 -1.17 -10.71 -22.23
CA TYR A 63 -0.10 -10.03 -22.98
C TYR A 63 0.45 -10.82 -24.18
N PRO A 64 0.61 -12.16 -24.12
CA PRO A 64 1.01 -12.94 -25.29
C PRO A 64 -0.02 -12.92 -26.44
N LYS A 65 -1.31 -12.74 -26.11
CA LYS A 65 -2.41 -12.69 -27.10
C LYS A 65 -2.46 -11.38 -27.88
N HIS A 66 -1.69 -10.37 -27.47
CA HIS A 66 -1.64 -9.05 -28.11
C HIS A 66 -0.23 -8.78 -28.66
N PRO A 67 0.16 -9.38 -29.81
CA PRO A 67 1.50 -9.23 -30.37
C PRO A 67 1.79 -7.80 -30.86
N ARG A 68 0.75 -7.03 -31.23
CA ARG A 68 0.87 -5.63 -31.67
C ARG A 68 1.28 -4.67 -30.55
N MET A 69 1.08 -5.05 -29.29
CA MET A 69 1.48 -4.20 -28.16
C MET A 69 2.99 -4.29 -27.90
N PRO A 70 3.72 -3.14 -27.84
CA PRO A 70 5.17 -3.13 -27.63
C PRO A 70 5.60 -3.84 -26.34
N PHE A 71 6.69 -4.62 -26.41
CA PHE A 71 7.25 -5.34 -25.25
C PHE A 71 7.61 -4.40 -24.09
N LYS A 72 8.19 -3.24 -24.37
CA LYS A 72 8.53 -2.24 -23.34
C LYS A 72 7.30 -1.79 -22.54
N LYS A 73 6.14 -1.59 -23.19
CA LYS A 73 4.89 -1.21 -22.52
C LYS A 73 4.37 -2.36 -21.66
N LYS A 74 4.40 -3.60 -22.18
CA LYS A 74 4.04 -4.82 -21.41
C LYS A 74 4.88 -4.91 -20.13
N TRP A 75 6.20 -4.84 -20.28
CA TRP A 75 7.11 -4.95 -19.15
C TRP A 75 6.91 -3.81 -18.14
N TYR A 76 6.78 -2.57 -18.61
CA TYR A 76 6.56 -1.42 -17.74
C TYR A 76 5.33 -1.57 -16.84
N TYR A 77 4.16 -1.88 -17.42
CA TYR A 77 2.93 -2.03 -16.63
C TYR A 77 2.95 -3.28 -15.74
N LEU A 78 3.50 -4.39 -16.25
CA LEU A 78 3.64 -5.62 -15.46
C LEU A 78 4.57 -5.41 -14.27
N PHE A 79 5.72 -4.76 -14.48
CA PHE A 79 6.69 -4.46 -13.44
C PHE A 79 6.09 -3.53 -12.39
N ASN A 80 5.43 -2.43 -12.78
CA ASN A 80 4.76 -1.54 -11.84
C ASN A 80 3.70 -2.27 -11.00
N GLN A 81 2.93 -3.18 -11.61
CA GLN A 81 1.92 -3.95 -10.88
C GLN A 81 2.57 -4.97 -9.93
N LEU A 82 3.62 -5.68 -10.38
CA LEU A 82 4.36 -6.66 -9.58
C LEU A 82 5.05 -6.00 -8.40
N GLU A 83 5.85 -4.98 -8.67
CA GLU A 83 6.59 -4.22 -7.66
C GLU A 83 5.62 -3.60 -6.66
N GLY A 84 4.56 -2.91 -7.11
CA GLY A 84 3.62 -2.26 -6.21
C GLY A 84 2.89 -3.24 -5.28
N VAL A 85 2.45 -4.38 -5.81
CA VAL A 85 1.77 -5.42 -5.01
C VAL A 85 2.73 -6.12 -4.04
N TYR A 86 3.98 -6.36 -4.47
CA TYR A 86 5.01 -6.96 -3.64
C TYR A 86 5.46 -6.03 -2.51
N SER A 87 5.80 -4.79 -2.84
CA SER A 87 6.25 -3.78 -1.89
C SER A 87 5.15 -3.42 -0.89
N TRP A 88 3.88 -3.38 -1.30
CA TRP A 88 2.78 -3.14 -0.37
C TRP A 88 2.65 -4.24 0.70
N ALA A 89 2.80 -5.51 0.32
CA ALA A 89 2.74 -6.62 1.27
C ALA A 89 3.98 -6.70 2.17
N THR A 90 5.17 -6.48 1.60
CA THR A 90 6.44 -6.82 2.26
C THR A 90 7.18 -5.64 2.85
N ALA A 91 7.16 -4.45 2.25
CA ALA A 91 8.04 -3.35 2.66
C ALA A 91 7.84 -2.91 4.12
N PRO A 92 6.59 -2.70 4.64
CA PRO A 92 6.40 -2.34 6.04
C PRO A 92 6.92 -3.42 7.01
N LEU A 93 6.77 -4.70 6.67
CA LEU A 93 7.27 -5.81 7.47
C LEU A 93 8.80 -5.91 7.41
N LEU A 94 9.39 -5.76 6.23
CA LEU A 94 10.84 -5.78 6.05
C LEU A 94 11.49 -4.63 6.81
N ILE A 95 10.96 -3.42 6.72
CA ILE A 95 11.43 -2.26 7.49
C ILE A 95 11.39 -2.59 9.00
N PHE A 96 10.27 -3.13 9.50
CA PHE A 96 10.14 -3.47 10.92
C PHE A 96 11.07 -4.60 11.38
N ILE A 97 11.19 -5.68 10.59
CA ILE A 97 11.94 -6.89 10.92
C ILE A 97 13.44 -6.71 10.69
N LEU A 98 13.85 -6.21 9.52
CA LEU A 98 15.27 -5.97 9.19
C LEU A 98 15.91 -4.98 10.15
N GLY A 99 15.09 -4.14 10.80
CA GLY A 99 15.41 -3.36 11.99
C GLY A 99 16.25 -4.09 13.05
N ARG A 100 15.87 -5.35 13.33
CA ARG A 100 16.39 -6.16 14.45
C ARG A 100 16.95 -7.50 14.01
N LEU A 101 16.63 -7.96 12.80
CA LEU A 101 17.03 -9.26 12.27
C LEU A 101 18.55 -9.50 12.31
N PRO A 102 19.43 -8.53 11.93
CA PRO A 102 20.88 -8.74 12.00
C PRO A 102 21.38 -9.01 13.42
N LEU A 103 20.79 -8.34 14.43
CA LEU A 103 21.15 -8.51 15.83
C LEU A 103 20.61 -9.81 16.43
N MET A 104 19.48 -10.31 15.90
CA MET A 104 18.86 -11.57 16.35
C MET A 104 19.49 -12.82 15.73
N LEU A 105 20.00 -12.71 14.50
CA LEU A 105 20.68 -13.80 13.80
C LEU A 105 22.20 -13.83 14.06
N ALA A 106 22.77 -12.76 14.61
CA ALA A 106 24.19 -12.72 14.96
C ALA A 106 24.47 -13.57 16.20
N ASP A 107 24.91 -14.81 15.98
CA ASP A 107 25.54 -15.62 17.03
C ASP A 107 26.90 -15.01 17.42
N LYS A 108 27.40 -15.26 18.64
CA LYS A 108 28.64 -14.64 19.15
C LYS A 108 29.87 -14.90 18.26
N SER A 109 29.87 -15.95 17.46
CA SER A 109 30.92 -16.29 16.48
C SER A 109 30.76 -15.58 15.13
N GLU A 110 29.54 -15.17 14.76
CA GLU A 110 29.21 -14.56 13.47
C GLU A 110 29.12 -13.03 13.50
N GLN A 111 29.27 -12.41 14.67
CA GLN A 111 29.49 -10.96 14.82
C GLN A 111 30.74 -10.45 14.09
N SER A 112 31.61 -11.36 13.64
CA SER A 112 32.82 -11.08 12.86
C SER A 112 32.57 -10.95 11.35
N THR A 113 31.39 -11.32 10.85
CA THR A 113 31.09 -11.22 9.41
C THR A 113 30.87 -9.76 9.04
N MET A 114 31.55 -9.30 7.98
CA MET A 114 31.47 -7.93 7.48
C MET A 114 30.03 -7.47 7.21
N VAL A 115 29.11 -8.40 6.88
CA VAL A 115 27.68 -8.13 6.70
C VAL A 115 26.97 -7.86 8.02
N ALA A 116 27.23 -8.64 9.07
CA ALA A 116 26.57 -8.47 10.37
C ALA A 116 26.95 -7.14 11.03
N GLN A 117 28.18 -6.66 10.81
CA GLN A 117 28.66 -5.37 11.33
C GLN A 117 28.13 -4.17 10.53
N ASN A 118 27.99 -4.30 9.20
CA ASN A 118 27.53 -3.20 8.34
C ASN A 118 26.00 -3.12 8.23
N ALA A 119 25.27 -4.21 8.47
CA ALA A 119 23.81 -4.24 8.36
C ALA A 119 23.10 -3.21 9.27
N PRO A 120 23.49 -3.00 10.54
CA PRO A 120 22.90 -1.96 11.39
C PRO A 120 23.10 -0.55 10.82
N PHE A 121 24.28 -0.24 10.27
CA PHE A 121 24.57 1.07 9.69
C PHE A 121 23.76 1.32 8.40
N ILE A 122 23.71 0.33 7.50
CA ILE A 122 22.91 0.42 6.25
C ILE A 122 21.44 0.63 6.60
N LEU A 123 20.94 -0.12 7.58
CA LEU A 123 19.59 0.01 8.06
C LEU A 123 19.33 1.38 8.70
N GLU A 124 20.25 1.91 9.49
CA GLU A 124 20.17 3.26 10.05
C GLU A 124 20.03 4.31 8.94
N TYR A 125 20.85 4.22 7.89
CA TYR A 125 20.71 5.11 6.73
C TYR A 125 19.33 4.97 6.07
N LEU A 126 18.87 3.74 5.82
CA LEU A 126 17.55 3.49 5.23
C LEU A 126 16.41 4.07 6.09
N MET A 127 16.49 3.89 7.41
CA MET A 127 15.52 4.43 8.37
C MET A 127 15.55 5.95 8.41
N ASN A 128 16.74 6.56 8.38
CA ASN A 128 16.89 8.01 8.31
C ASN A 128 16.28 8.58 7.02
N PHE A 129 16.55 7.98 5.86
CA PHE A 129 15.91 8.36 4.60
C PHE A 129 14.39 8.18 4.63
N ALA A 130 13.90 7.07 5.19
CA ALA A 130 12.48 6.81 5.35
C ALA A 130 11.81 7.84 6.29
N MET A 131 12.47 8.21 7.39
CA MET A 131 11.98 9.24 8.32
C MET A 131 11.91 10.62 7.65
N ILE A 132 12.90 11.00 6.84
CA ILE A 132 12.85 12.24 6.05
C ILE A 132 11.64 12.22 5.11
N GLY A 133 11.43 11.11 4.40
CA GLY A 133 10.26 10.91 3.54
C GLY A 133 8.93 11.01 4.30
N LEU A 134 8.85 10.43 5.49
CA LEU A 134 7.69 10.49 6.37
C LEU A 134 7.40 11.94 6.80
N ILE A 135 8.43 12.68 7.23
CA ILE A 135 8.29 14.08 7.65
C ILE A 135 7.83 14.94 6.48
N LEU A 136 8.43 14.79 5.29
CA LEU A 136 8.00 15.50 4.08
C LEU A 136 6.54 15.16 3.73
N SER A 137 6.16 13.88 3.81
CA SER A 137 4.78 13.45 3.60
C SER A 137 3.81 14.09 4.60
N ALA A 138 4.20 14.20 5.88
CA ALA A 138 3.41 14.88 6.90
C ALA A 138 3.24 16.38 6.63
N ILE A 139 4.30 17.05 6.17
CA ILE A 139 4.24 18.46 5.77
C ILE A 139 3.30 18.63 4.57
N PHE A 140 3.49 17.87 3.48
CA PHE A 140 2.61 17.97 2.30
C PHE A 140 1.16 17.62 2.64
N SER A 141 0.94 16.60 3.47
CA SER A 141 -0.41 16.23 3.91
C SER A 141 -1.07 17.36 4.68
N THR A 142 -0.34 18.12 5.50
CA THR A 142 -0.93 19.24 6.25
C THR A 142 -1.17 20.47 5.37
N LEU A 143 -0.32 20.71 4.36
CA LEU A 143 -0.50 21.80 3.39
C LEU A 143 -1.71 21.60 2.46
N ILE A 144 -2.02 20.35 2.10
CA ILE A 144 -3.14 20.01 1.22
C ILE A 144 -4.49 20.04 1.97
N LEU A 145 -4.48 19.99 3.31
CA LEU A 145 -5.72 19.96 4.08
C LEU A 145 -6.53 21.25 3.87
N PRO A 146 -7.86 21.13 3.71
CA PRO A 146 -8.72 22.30 3.67
C PRO A 146 -8.68 23.05 5.01
N GLN A 147 -9.06 24.34 4.97
CA GLN A 147 -9.11 25.17 6.17
C GLN A 147 -9.92 24.50 7.28
N LYS A 148 -9.44 24.63 8.52
CA LYS A 148 -10.08 24.02 9.69
C LYS A 148 -11.56 24.46 9.77
N PRO A 149 -12.51 23.52 9.95
CA PRO A 149 -13.91 23.88 10.18
C PRO A 149 -14.06 24.81 11.39
N LYS A 150 -14.93 25.82 11.29
CA LYS A 150 -15.17 26.81 12.38
C LYS A 150 -15.60 26.16 13.71
N ASN A 151 -16.26 25.01 13.64
CA ASN A 151 -16.83 24.30 14.79
C ASN A 151 -15.85 23.34 15.50
N LYS A 152 -14.55 23.36 15.16
CA LYS A 152 -13.55 22.47 15.77
C LYS A 152 -12.47 23.27 16.50
N SER A 153 -12.06 22.78 17.67
CA SER A 153 -11.01 23.42 18.49
C SER A 153 -9.64 23.39 17.80
N TRP A 154 -8.72 24.27 18.19
CA TRP A 154 -7.32 24.23 17.76
C TRP A 154 -6.57 23.02 18.34
N LEU A 155 -7.07 22.42 19.42
CA LEU A 155 -6.51 21.21 20.05
C LEU A 155 -6.48 19.99 19.12
N TYR A 156 -7.16 20.02 17.97
CA TYR A 156 -7.08 18.95 16.98
C TYR A 156 -5.76 18.94 16.20
N TYR A 157 -5.07 20.08 16.05
CA TYR A 157 -3.76 20.13 15.38
C TYR A 157 -2.71 19.22 16.03
N PRO A 158 -2.44 19.31 17.35
CA PRO A 158 -1.49 18.39 17.98
C PRO A 158 -1.96 16.93 17.94
N ILE A 159 -3.26 16.66 18.01
CA ILE A 159 -3.79 15.29 17.86
C ILE A 159 -3.47 14.73 16.46
N MET A 160 -3.62 15.54 15.40
CA MET A 160 -3.28 15.14 14.04
C MET A 160 -1.77 14.88 13.86
N VAL A 161 -0.93 15.68 14.52
CA VAL A 161 0.53 15.43 14.52
C VAL A 161 0.85 14.13 15.25
N LEU A 162 0.25 13.88 16.42
CA LEU A 162 0.45 12.65 17.19
C LEU A 162 -0.01 11.39 16.43
N GLN A 163 -0.98 11.50 15.50
CA GLN A 163 -1.39 10.36 14.66
C GLN A 163 -0.25 9.83 13.79
N TRP A 164 0.75 10.66 13.41
CA TRP A 164 1.91 10.20 12.65
C TRP A 164 2.78 9.22 13.44
N LEU A 165 2.74 9.24 14.77
CA LEU A 165 3.42 8.23 15.60
C LEU A 165 2.81 6.83 15.44
N LEU A 166 1.54 6.75 15.05
CA LEU A 166 0.85 5.48 14.77
C LEU A 166 1.16 4.95 13.37
N PHE A 167 1.84 5.74 12.51
CA PHE A 167 2.06 5.39 11.11
C PHE A 167 2.79 4.04 10.92
N PRO A 168 3.90 3.72 11.63
CA PRO A 168 4.58 2.44 11.45
C PRO A 168 3.68 1.25 11.81
N VAL A 169 2.88 1.37 12.86
CA VAL A 169 1.96 0.31 13.31
C VAL A 169 0.79 0.15 12.33
N THR A 170 0.21 1.26 11.88
CA THR A 170 -0.93 1.24 10.96
C THR A 170 -0.55 0.75 9.56
N MET A 171 0.66 1.04 9.08
CA MET A 171 1.18 0.49 7.82
C MET A 171 1.32 -1.03 7.84
N ILE A 172 1.68 -1.62 8.98
CA ILE A 172 1.71 -3.09 9.13
C ILE A 172 0.28 -3.63 9.25
N ALA A 173 -0.48 -3.14 10.24
CA ALA A 173 -1.78 -3.69 10.60
C ALA A 173 -2.86 -3.51 9.53
N PHE A 174 -2.85 -2.38 8.82
CA PHE A 174 -3.84 -2.02 7.79
C PHE A 174 -3.24 -1.92 6.38
N GLY A 175 -1.92 -2.09 6.21
CA GLY A 175 -1.27 -2.20 4.90
C GLY A 175 -0.82 -3.63 4.60
N SER A 176 0.29 -4.07 5.20
CA SER A 176 0.90 -5.39 4.92
C SER A 176 -0.01 -6.57 5.25
N LEU A 177 -0.61 -6.60 6.45
CA LEU A 177 -1.44 -7.74 6.86
C LEU A 177 -2.64 -7.99 5.95
N PRO A 178 -3.50 -7.00 5.62
CA PRO A 178 -4.59 -7.23 4.68
C PRO A 178 -4.10 -7.54 3.26
N ALA A 179 -2.92 -7.05 2.87
CA ALA A 179 -2.33 -7.38 1.57
C ALA A 179 -1.91 -8.85 1.48
N ILE A 180 -1.23 -9.36 2.52
CA ILE A 180 -0.88 -10.77 2.62
C ILE A 180 -2.15 -11.63 2.68
N ASP A 181 -3.16 -11.27 3.49
CA ASP A 181 -4.44 -12.00 3.55
C ASP A 181 -5.10 -12.10 2.16
N ALA A 182 -5.13 -11.02 1.38
CA ALA A 182 -5.65 -11.03 0.01
C ALA A 182 -4.83 -11.94 -0.91
N GLN A 183 -3.50 -11.82 -0.90
CA GLN A 183 -2.59 -12.57 -1.78
C GLN A 183 -2.60 -14.07 -1.46
N THR A 184 -2.59 -14.44 -0.18
CA THR A 184 -2.68 -15.85 0.26
C THR A 184 -4.01 -16.46 -0.14
N ARG A 185 -5.13 -15.74 -0.02
CA ARG A 185 -6.44 -16.20 -0.49
C ARG A 185 -6.51 -16.37 -2.00
N LEU A 186 -5.88 -15.46 -2.76
CA LEU A 186 -5.75 -15.58 -4.22
C LEU A 186 -4.96 -16.85 -4.59
N MET A 187 -3.87 -17.12 -3.87
CA MET A 187 -3.03 -18.31 -4.08
C MET A 187 -3.79 -19.62 -3.79
N ILE A 188 -4.54 -19.68 -2.68
CA ILE A 188 -5.29 -20.89 -2.29
C ILE A 188 -6.53 -21.10 -3.16
N GLY A 189 -7.14 -20.03 -3.67
CA GLY A 189 -8.30 -20.10 -4.55
C GLY A 189 -9.54 -20.75 -3.91
N GLY A 190 -10.46 -21.22 -4.74
CA GLY A 190 -11.68 -21.92 -4.30
C GLY A 190 -12.59 -21.10 -3.38
N LYS A 191 -12.99 -21.69 -2.23
CA LYS A 191 -13.85 -21.05 -1.21
C LYS A 191 -13.19 -19.89 -0.46
N ALA A 192 -11.86 -19.74 -0.58
CA ALA A 192 -11.13 -18.65 0.05
C ALA A 192 -11.23 -17.33 -0.74
N ARG A 193 -11.78 -17.35 -1.96
CA ARG A 193 -11.99 -16.17 -2.80
C ARG A 193 -12.84 -15.14 -2.09
N LEU A 194 -12.41 -13.88 -2.16
CA LEU A 194 -13.21 -12.77 -1.66
C LEU A 194 -14.35 -12.50 -2.64
N GLY A 195 -15.59 -12.50 -2.14
CA GLY A 195 -16.72 -11.94 -2.87
C GLY A 195 -16.65 -10.40 -2.90
N PHE A 196 -17.50 -9.79 -3.72
CA PHE A 196 -17.63 -8.34 -3.71
C PHE A 196 -18.36 -7.89 -2.43
N TRP A 197 -17.61 -7.31 -1.50
CA TRP A 197 -18.16 -6.70 -0.28
C TRP A 197 -18.34 -5.20 -0.49
N VAL A 198 -19.58 -4.73 -0.40
CA VAL A 198 -19.89 -3.30 -0.38
C VAL A 198 -19.52 -2.77 1.00
N THR A 199 -18.65 -1.76 1.05
CA THR A 199 -18.34 -1.08 2.30
C THR A 199 -19.61 -0.41 2.81
N GLU A 200 -20.19 -0.95 3.87
CA GLU A 200 -21.25 -0.27 4.62
C GLU A 200 -20.72 1.08 5.09
N LYS A 201 -21.51 2.13 4.89
CA LYS A 201 -21.20 3.49 5.33
C LYS A 201 -22.41 4.01 6.06
N LYS A 202 -22.20 4.68 7.19
CA LYS A 202 -23.28 5.44 7.83
C LYS A 202 -23.69 6.55 6.86
N SER A 203 -24.97 6.62 6.48
CA SER A 203 -25.50 7.81 5.80
C SER A 203 -25.33 9.00 6.76
N LEU A 204 -24.65 10.04 6.29
CA LEU A 204 -24.55 11.30 7.02
C LEU A 204 -25.93 11.94 7.17
#